data_AF-A0A925V752-F1
#
_entry.id   AF-A0A925V752-F1
#
_cell.length_a   1.000
_cell.length_b   1.000
_cell.length_c   1.000
_cell.angle_alpha   90.00
_cell.angle_beta   90.00
_cell.angle_gamma   90.00
#
_symmetry.space_group_name_H-M   'P 1'
#
loop_
_entity.id
_entity.type
_entity.pdbx_description
1 polymer ?
#
loop_
_entity_poly.entity_id
_entity_poly.type
_entity_poly.pdbx_seq_one_letter_code
_entity_poly.pdbx_strand_id
1 'polypeptide(L)' 'RMVDVPRWPIAQVWGEASLVLPEHAATRWRDGWTGATLVAKDGRLPLAEVFAELPVALLVGE' A
#
# COMPACT_ATOMS: atom_id res chain seq x y z
N ARG A 1 -26.28 -9.91 -6.67
CA ARG A 1 -25.73 -9.17 -7.84
C ARG A 1 -24.40 -8.58 -7.38
N MET A 2 -23.25 -9.10 -7.86
CA MET A 2 -21.97 -8.46 -7.59
C MET A 2 -21.94 -7.12 -8.33
N VAL A 3 -21.65 -6.05 -7.60
CA VAL A 3 -21.43 -4.72 -8.17
C VAL A 3 -19.96 -4.69 -8.57
N ASP A 4 -19.70 -4.47 -9.85
CA ASP A 4 -18.33 -4.26 -10.32
C ASP A 4 -17.88 -2.89 -9.78
N VAL A 5 -16.95 -2.89 -8.82
CA VAL A 5 -16.46 -1.66 -8.21
C VAL A 5 -15.49 -1.03 -9.19
N PRO A 6 -15.73 0.22 -9.67
CA PRO A 6 -14.80 0.86 -10.58
C PRO A 6 -13.41 0.94 -9.93
N ARG A 7 -12.42 0.31 -10.55
CA ARG A 7 -11.01 0.51 -10.16
C ARG A 7 -10.63 1.92 -10.56
N TRP A 8 -10.61 2.84 -9.59
CA TRP A 8 -10.06 4.17 -9.81
C TRP A 8 -8.56 4.04 -10.12
N PRO A 9 -8.01 4.82 -11.05
CA PRO A 9 -6.58 4.76 -11.42
C PRO A 9 -5.68 5.42 -10.36
N ILE A 10 -5.98 5.21 -9.07
CA ILE A 10 -5.28 5.82 -7.94
C ILE A 10 -3.82 5.36 -7.93
N ALA A 11 -3.55 4.09 -8.24
CA ALA A 11 -2.17 3.58 -8.28
C ALA A 11 -1.29 4.35 -9.29
N GLN A 12 -1.83 4.72 -10.46
CA GLN A 12 -1.05 5.33 -11.54
C GLN A 12 -0.62 6.77 -11.24
N VAL A 13 -1.40 7.52 -10.45
CA VAL A 13 -1.06 8.92 -10.15
C VAL A 13 0.15 9.07 -9.22
N TRP A 14 0.54 7.99 -8.53
CA TRP A 14 1.67 8.01 -7.61
C TRP A 14 3.03 7.85 -8.31
N GLY A 15 3.07 7.28 -9.52
CA GLY A 15 4.32 7.01 -10.23
C GLY A 15 5.34 6.28 -9.33
N GLU A 16 6.53 6.86 -9.20
CA GLU A 16 7.64 6.32 -8.37
C GLU A 16 7.62 6.80 -6.90
N ALA A 17 6.56 7.51 -6.48
CA ALA A 17 6.48 8.02 -5.11
C ALA A 17 6.47 6.87 -4.09
N SER A 18 7.20 7.06 -3.00
CA SER A 18 7.42 6.03 -1.98
C SER A 18 7.24 6.58 -0.57
N LEU A 19 6.65 5.77 0.31
CA LEU A 19 6.68 5.98 1.75
C LEU A 19 8.05 5.54 2.27
N VAL A 20 8.78 6.46 2.91
CA VAL A 20 10.04 6.15 3.60
C VAL A 20 9.72 5.71 5.02
N LEU A 21 10.21 4.54 5.40
CA LEU A 21 10.03 3.97 6.73
C LEU A 21 11.21 4.31 7.64
N PRO A 22 10.99 4.37 8.97
CA PRO A 22 12.09 4.46 9.95
C PRO A 22 13.08 3.29 9.83
N GLU A 23 14.33 3.49 10.23
CA GLU A 23 15.42 2.49 10.11
C GLU A 23 15.13 1.14 10.77
N HIS A 24 14.28 1.10 11.79
CA HIS A 24 13.92 -0.11 12.55
C HIS A 24 12.49 -0.57 12.30
N ALA A 25 11.86 -0.09 11.23
CA ALA A 25 10.51 -0.49 10.89
C ALA A 25 10.47 -1.93 10.36
N ALA A 26 9.29 -2.57 10.43
CA ALA A 26 9.10 -3.91 9.89
C ALA A 26 9.40 -3.95 8.38
N THR A 27 9.83 -5.13 7.90
CA THR A 27 10.05 -5.36 6.46
C THR A 27 8.79 -5.87 5.77
N ARG A 28 7.84 -6.41 6.52
CA ARG A 28 6.56 -6.91 6.04
C ARG A 28 5.42 -6.18 6.73
N TRP A 29 4.41 -5.84 5.93
CA TRP A 29 3.26 -5.07 6.37
C TRP A 29 1.98 -5.70 5.86
N ARG A 30 0.95 -5.64 6.68
CA ARG A 30 -0.42 -5.95 6.28
C ARG A 30 -1.25 -4.68 6.31
N ASP A 31 -2.02 -4.44 5.25
CA ASP A 31 -3.10 -3.46 5.31
C ASP A 31 -4.28 -4.04 6.09
N GLY A 32 -4.62 -3.42 7.23
CA GLY A 32 -5.70 -3.84 8.11
C GLY A 32 -7.10 -3.71 7.50
N TRP A 33 -7.28 -2.91 6.44
CA TRP A 33 -8.59 -2.75 5.78
C TRP A 33 -8.81 -3.72 4.62
N THR A 34 -7.77 -4.00 3.83
CA THR A 34 -7.87 -4.82 2.62
C THR A 34 -7.31 -6.24 2.83
N GLY A 35 -6.45 -6.43 3.83
CA GLY A 35 -5.69 -7.67 4.04
C GLY A 35 -4.50 -7.83 3.09
N ALA A 36 -4.24 -6.86 2.21
CA ALA A 36 -3.10 -6.89 1.31
C ALA A 36 -1.78 -6.95 2.10
N THR A 37 -0.82 -7.74 1.59
CA THR A 37 0.53 -7.81 2.16
C THR A 37 1.49 -7.02 1.28
N LEU A 38 2.30 -6.19 1.92
CA LEU A 38 3.32 -5.36 1.30
C LEU A 38 4.69 -5.70 1.90
N VAL A 39 5.74 -5.63 1.08
CA VAL A 39 7.12 -5.87 1.52
C VAL A 39 7.95 -4.62 1.25
N ALA A 40 8.51 -4.05 2.31
CA ALA A 40 9.41 -2.92 2.19
C ALA A 40 10.75 -3.35 1.59
N LYS A 41 11.20 -2.62 0.58
CA LYS A 41 12.53 -2.78 -0.03
C LYS A 41 13.34 -1.54 0.27
N ASP A 42 14.53 -1.73 0.84
CA ASP A 42 15.42 -0.63 1.24
C ASP A 42 14.72 0.43 2.11
N GLY A 43 13.87 -0.03 3.05
CA GLY A 43 13.10 0.84 3.94
C GLY A 43 11.99 1.65 3.25
N ARG A 44 11.52 1.20 2.07
CA ARG A 44 10.52 1.93 1.27
C ARG A 44 9.36 1.05 0.83
N LEU A 45 8.18 1.66 0.79
CA LEU A 45 6.96 1.10 0.20
C LEU A 45 6.48 1.99 -0.96
N PRO A 46 6.30 1.46 -2.18
CA PRO A 46 5.74 2.22 -3.29
C PRO A 46 4.30 2.64 -3.00
N LEU A 47 3.98 3.93 -3.15
CA LEU A 47 2.64 4.43 -2.86
C LEU A 47 1.58 3.89 -3.84
N ALA A 48 1.99 3.55 -5.06
CA ALA A 48 1.14 2.87 -6.03
C ALA A 48 0.63 1.50 -5.53
N GLU A 49 1.44 0.79 -4.74
CA GLU A 49 1.06 -0.48 -4.14
C GLU A 49 0.26 -0.27 -2.85
N VAL A 50 0.69 0.67 -2.00
CA VAL A 50 0.03 1.00 -0.72
C VAL A 50 -1.40 1.47 -0.93
N PHE A 51 -1.66 2.26 -1.98
CA PHE A 51 -2.98 2.83 -2.28
C PHE A 51 -3.64 2.19 -3.52
N ALA A 52 -3.32 0.92 -3.80
CA ALA A 52 -3.82 0.22 -4.98
C ALA A 52 -5.35 0.06 -4.98
N GLU A 53 -5.96 -0.12 -3.81
CA GLU A 53 -7.40 -0.34 -3.66
C GLU A 53 -8.14 0.86 -3.06
N LEU A 54 -7.53 1.55 -2.10
CA LEU A 54 -8.12 2.68 -1.39
C LEU A 54 -7.13 3.85 -1.38
N PRO A 55 -7.61 5.12 -1.36
CA PRO A 55 -6.75 6.30 -1.26
C PRO A 55 -6.12 6.48 0.14
N VAL A 56 -6.26 5.49 1.02
CA VAL A 56 -5.76 5.45 2.39
C VAL A 56 -5.47 3.98 2.74
N ALA A 57 -4.47 3.73 3.59
CA ALA A 57 -4.14 2.40 4.07
C ALA A 57 -3.86 2.41 5.58
N LEU A 58 -4.16 1.30 6.27
CA LEU A 58 -3.80 1.08 7.67
C LEU A 58 -2.72 0.01 7.76
N LEU A 59 -1.45 0.43 7.82
CA LEU A 59 -0.32 -0.49 7.80
C LEU A 59 0.00 -1.01 9.20
N VAL A 60 -0.05 -2.33 9.36
CA VAL A 60 0.34 -3.05 10.58
C VAL A 60 1.62 -3.85 10.28
N GLY A 61 2.67 -3.62 11.05
CA GLY A 61 3.94 -4.34 10.90
C GLY A 61 3.82 -5.78 11.40
N GLU A 62 4.37 -6.72 10.62
CA GLU A 62 4.49 -8.15 10.97
C GLU A 62 5.95 -8.54 11.28
#